data_AF-A0A4R5A554-F1
#
_entry.id   AF-A0A4R5A554-F1
#
_cell.length_a   1.000
_cell.length_b   1.000
_cell.length_c   1.000
_cell.angle_alpha   90.00
_cell.angle_beta   90.00
_cell.angle_gamma   90.00
#
_symmetry.space_group_name_H-M   'P 1'
#
loop_
_entity.id
_entity.type
_entity.pdbx_description
1 polymer ?
#
loop_
_entity_poly.entity_id
_entity_poly.type
_entity_poly.pdbx_seq_one_letter_code
_entity_poly.pdbx_strand_id
1 'polypeptide(L)' 'MSQQTFTTRAQARRAVAAWIDHYNTQRRHSTADRLSPVDYEQRRRTA' A
#
# COMPACT_ATOMS: atom_id res chain seq x y z
N MET A 1 -2.23 14.47 3.04
CA MET A 1 -1.21 13.45 3.41
C MET A 1 -0.74 13.79 4.81
N SER A 2 -1.09 12.98 5.81
CA SER A 2 -0.62 13.18 7.19
C SER A 2 0.82 12.73 7.30
N GLN A 3 1.69 13.60 7.82
CA GLN A 3 3.06 13.23 8.17
C GLN A 3 3.08 12.69 9.61
N GLN A 4 3.83 11.61 9.84
CA GLN A 4 4.01 11.02 11.16
C GLN A 4 5.48 11.06 11.55
N THR A 5 5.78 11.52 12.77
CA THR A 5 7.13 11.50 13.34
C THR A 5 7.34 10.23 14.17
N PHE A 6 8.55 9.69 14.13
CA PHE A 6 8.94 8.50 14.90
C PHE A 6 10.14 8.81 15.77
N THR A 7 10.11 8.35 17.02
CA THR A 7 11.21 8.54 17.98
C THR A 7 12.43 7.69 17.60
N THR A 8 12.22 6.53 16.97
CA THR A 8 13.30 5.61 16.57
C THR A 8 13.15 5.14 15.13
N ARG A 9 14.29 4.81 14.49
CA ARG A 9 14.28 4.18 13.16
C ARG A 9 13.56 2.84 13.14
N ALA A 10 13.62 2.08 14.23
CA ALA A 10 12.96 0.77 14.31
C ALA A 10 11.43 0.91 14.23
N GLN A 11 10.87 1.93 14.89
CA GLN A 11 9.44 2.25 14.77
C GLN A 11 9.08 2.69 13.36
N ALA A 12 9.86 3.59 12.77
CA ALA A 12 9.64 4.05 11.39
C ALA A 12 9.63 2.89 10.40
N ARG A 13 10.60 1.97 10.48
CA ARG A 13 10.68 0.79 9.60
C ARG A 13 9.45 -0.10 9.70
N ARG A 14 8.98 -0.39 10.93
CA ARG A 14 7.76 -1.20 11.13
C ARG A 14 6.52 -0.52 10.55
N ALA A 15 6.37 0.78 10.79
CA ALA A 15 5.25 1.54 10.27
C ALA A 15 5.26 1.62 8.74
N VAL A 16 6.43 1.83 8.13
CA VAL A 16 6.58 1.83 6.66
C VAL A 16 6.28 0.46 6.08
N ALA A 17 6.79 -0.63 6.67
CA ALA A 17 6.49 -1.98 6.20
C ALA A 17 4.99 -2.27 6.25
N ALA A 18 4.34 -2.01 7.38
CA ALA A 18 2.89 -2.17 7.52
C ALA A 18 2.09 -1.31 6.52
N TRP A 19 2.56 -0.08 6.25
CA TRP A 19 1.95 0.79 5.28
C TRP A 19 2.09 0.28 3.85
N ILE A 20 3.27 -0.23 3.46
CA ILE A 20 3.51 -0.84 2.15
C ILE A 20 2.59 -2.05 1.95
N ASP A 21 2.47 -2.92 2.96
CA ASP A 21 1.60 -4.10 2.88
C ASP A 21 0.15 -3.68 2.67
N HIS A 22 -0.36 -2.74 3.47
CA HIS A 22 -1.71 -2.21 3.30
C HIS A 22 -1.91 -1.53 1.94
N TYR A 23 -0.94 -0.73 1.48
CA TYR A 23 -1.01 -0.03 0.21
C TYR A 23 -1.14 -1.00 -0.96
N ASN A 24 -0.31 -2.05 -0.98
CA ASN A 24 -0.26 -2.99 -2.09
C ASN A 24 -1.43 -3.98 -2.10
N THR A 25 -1.98 -4.33 -0.93
CA THR A 25 -2.97 -5.42 -0.80
C THR A 25 -4.39 -4.96 -0.54
N GLN A 26 -4.59 -3.75 0.00
CA GLN A 26 -5.90 -3.31 0.49
C GLN A 26 -6.32 -1.94 -0.04
N ARG A 27 -5.37 -1.02 -0.26
CA ARG A 27 -5.71 0.34 -0.69
C ARG A 27 -6.28 0.32 -2.11
N ARG A 28 -7.52 0.78 -2.25
CA ARG A 28 -8.23 0.83 -3.53
C ARG A 28 -7.99 2.15 -4.26
N HIS A 29 -7.67 2.06 -5.54
CA HIS A 29 -7.38 3.23 -6.38
C HIS A 29 -8.49 3.45 -7.42
N SER A 30 -9.02 4.67 -7.52
CA SER A 30 -10.10 5.00 -8.49
C SER A 30 -9.64 4.85 -9.94
N THR A 31 -8.36 5.11 -10.23
CA THR A 31 -7.75 4.94 -11.55
C THR A 31 -7.51 3.47 -11.92
N ALA A 32 -7.65 2.55 -10.97
CA ALA A 32 -7.46 1.11 -11.14
C ALA A 32 -8.76 0.35 -10.86
N ASP A 33 -9.92 0.87 -11.29
CA ASP A 33 -11.24 0.27 -11.07
C ASP A 33 -11.55 -0.08 -9.60
N ARG A 34 -11.03 0.71 -8.66
CA ARG A 34 -11.14 0.46 -7.21
C ARG A 34 -10.49 -0.87 -6.76
N LEU A 35 -9.51 -1.36 -7.52
CA LEU A 35 -8.67 -2.50 -7.13
C LEU A 35 -7.47 -2.04 -6.30
N SER A 36 -6.92 -2.97 -5.52
CA SER A 36 -5.57 -2.81 -4.96
C SER A 36 -4.53 -2.95 -6.07
N PRO A 37 -3.31 -2.42 -5.89
CA PRO A 37 -2.24 -2.59 -6.87
C PRO A 37 -1.97 -4.05 -7.24
N VAL A 38 -1.98 -4.97 -6.26
CA VAL A 38 -1.78 -6.40 -6.52
C VAL A 38 -2.94 -6.98 -7.32
N ASP A 39 -4.19 -6.70 -6.95
CA ASP A 39 -5.36 -7.23 -7.67
C ASP A 39 -5.43 -6.69 -9.10
N TYR A 40 -5.06 -5.42 -9.29
CA TYR A 40 -4.99 -4.79 -10.61
C TYR A 40 -3.98 -5.51 -11.51
N GLU A 41 -2.76 -5.76 -11.01
CA GLU A 41 -1.74 -6.48 -11.77
C GLU A 41 -2.14 -7.94 -12.04
N GLN A 42 -2.78 -8.62 -11.09
CA GLN A 42 -3.32 -9.96 -11.31
C GLN A 42 -4.39 -9.99 -12.41
N ARG A 43 -5.32 -9.03 -12.40
CA ARG A 43 -6.35 -8.91 -13.44
C ARG A 43 -5.74 -8.61 -14.81
N ARG A 44 -4.71 -7.75 -14.87
CA ARG A 44 -3.99 -7.42 -16.11
C ARG A 44 -3.21 -8.59 -16.70
N ARG A 45 -2.72 -9.51 -15.86
CA ARG A 45 -2.01 -10.72 -16.33
C ARG A 45 -2.94 -11.79 -16.89
N THR A 46 -4.20 -11.76 -16.47
CA THR A 46 -5.20 -12.80 -16.80
C THR A 46 -6.07 -12.39 -18.00
N ALA A 47 -6.05 -11.11 -18.37
CA ALA A 47 -6.71 -10.56 -19.56
C ALA A 47 -5.81 -10.69 -20.79
#